data_AF-A0A2A9DSI2-F1
#
_entry.id   AF-A0A2A9DSI2-F1
#
_cell.length_a   1.000
_cell.length_b   1.000
_cell.length_c   1.000
_cell.angle_alpha   90.00
_cell.angle_beta   90.00
_cell.angle_gamma   90.00
#
_symmetry.space_group_name_H-M   'P 1'
#
loop_
_entity.id
_entity.type
_entity.pdbx_description
1 polymer ?
#
loop_
_entity_poly.entity_id
_entity_poly.type
_entity_poly.pdbx_seq_one_letter_code
_entity_poly.pdbx_strand_id
1 'polypeptide(L)'
;MSKKPNNVPPAGASKKQRQQHIRELARQERERHEKRERRVRWAWQGGIGAIILAVVAIVVVVIVTSMKPSVTAAGPKNMISDGILFTAGENGAAVVETPAMEEGGTPTPTDYSQYSDAVNVIVYLDYMCPYCGQFEQANGEMLTSLTASGDITLEMHPISFLDSMSQGTEYSTRAANAMAAVANYQPEVFLDANAALFANQPAENTEGLTDDEIWSILQSAGVSDENVKKAIDEGTFSTWVGEQTDRAMDENLPYLTGDNAAPLSGTPTVIIDGSLYQGSITDSGALAKAIQDAATQSGGSGSDGSQTDAPATEEPSAEQ
;
A
#
# COMPACT_ATOMS: atom_id res chain seq x y z
N MET A 1 -15.26 44.80 31.65
CA MET A 1 -15.32 45.82 32.72
C MET A 1 -15.61 45.14 34.06
N SER A 2 -14.57 44.83 34.85
CA SER A 2 -14.76 44.20 36.17
C SER A 2 -14.91 45.29 37.23
N LYS A 3 -16.11 45.43 37.80
CA LYS A 3 -16.42 46.40 38.86
C LYS A 3 -15.54 46.07 40.07
N LYS A 4 -14.55 46.92 40.41
CA LYS A 4 -13.69 46.70 41.59
C LYS A 4 -14.59 46.52 42.82
N PRO A 5 -14.41 45.45 43.63
CA PRO A 5 -15.20 45.26 44.83
C PRO A 5 -14.95 46.44 45.78
N ASN A 6 -16.01 47.01 46.32
CA ASN A 6 -15.92 48.14 47.23
C ASN A 6 -15.58 47.60 48.62
N ASN A 7 -14.32 47.75 49.04
CA ASN A 7 -13.80 47.20 50.30
C ASN A 7 -14.11 48.09 51.53
N VAL A 8 -15.01 49.07 51.37
CA VAL A 8 -15.36 50.05 52.40
C VAL A 8 -16.65 49.61 53.13
N PRO A 9 -16.65 49.52 54.47
CA PRO A 9 -17.84 49.15 55.23
C PRO A 9 -18.98 50.18 55.03
N PRO A 10 -20.26 49.77 55.09
CA PRO A 10 -21.39 50.67 54.85
C PRO A 10 -21.42 51.83 55.87
N ALA A 11 -21.76 53.02 55.39
CA ALA A 11 -21.88 54.22 56.24
C ALA A 11 -22.95 53.99 57.33
N GLY A 12 -22.58 54.21 58.60
CA GLY A 12 -23.45 53.95 59.76
C GLY A 12 -23.27 52.58 60.45
N ALA A 13 -22.35 51.72 59.98
CA ALA A 13 -22.13 50.40 60.58
C ALA A 13 -21.55 50.45 62.02
N SER A 14 -22.15 49.66 62.91
CA SER A 14 -21.71 49.48 64.30
C SER A 14 -20.32 48.83 64.41
N LYS A 15 -19.64 49.00 65.56
CA LYS A 15 -18.30 48.42 65.82
C LYS A 15 -18.23 46.91 65.55
N LYS A 16 -19.30 46.18 65.89
CA LYS A 16 -19.42 44.73 65.67
C LYS A 16 -19.53 44.38 64.18
N GLN A 17 -20.31 45.13 63.41
CA GLN A 17 -20.48 44.94 61.96
C GLN A 17 -19.19 45.23 61.18
N ARG A 18 -18.41 46.25 61.57
CA ARG A 18 -17.10 46.53 60.97
C ARG A 18 -16.11 45.39 61.21
N GLN A 19 -16.10 44.81 62.42
CA GLN A 19 -15.23 43.70 62.76
C GLN A 19 -15.61 42.40 62.02
N GLN A 20 -16.90 42.17 61.79
CA GLN A 20 -17.38 41.05 60.97
C GLN A 20 -17.01 41.22 59.49
N HIS A 21 -17.18 42.42 58.93
CA HIS A 21 -16.80 42.74 57.54
C HIS A 21 -15.31 42.56 57.27
N ILE A 22 -14.43 42.96 58.20
CA ILE A 22 -12.97 42.75 58.07
C ILE A 22 -12.63 41.25 58.08
N ARG A 23 -13.29 40.46 58.93
CA ARG A 23 -13.10 39.00 58.99
C ARG A 23 -13.60 38.33 57.71
N GLU A 24 -14.69 38.82 57.14
CA GLU A 24 -15.26 38.31 55.90
C GLU A 24 -14.41 38.66 54.67
N LEU A 25 -13.88 39.88 54.58
CA LEU A 25 -12.92 40.28 53.54
C LEU A 25 -11.65 39.44 53.61
N ALA A 26 -11.08 39.23 54.80
CA ALA A 26 -9.90 38.40 54.99
C ALA A 26 -10.16 36.92 54.60
N ARG A 27 -11.39 36.43 54.75
CA ARG A 27 -11.80 35.10 54.29
C ARG A 27 -11.94 35.05 52.76
N GLN A 28 -12.57 36.05 52.16
CA GLN A 28 -12.72 36.12 50.70
C GLN A 28 -11.38 36.26 49.97
N GLU A 29 -10.41 37.00 50.53
CA GLU A 29 -9.06 37.09 49.95
C GLU A 29 -8.34 35.75 50.02
N ARG A 30 -8.36 35.06 51.16
CA ARG A 30 -7.78 33.70 51.28
C ARG A 30 -8.41 32.71 50.30
N GLU A 31 -9.73 32.70 50.18
CA GLU A 31 -10.43 31.82 49.23
C GLU A 31 -10.12 32.17 47.76
N ARG A 32 -9.90 33.45 47.42
CA ARG A 32 -9.48 33.85 46.07
C ARG A 32 -8.03 33.51 45.77
N HIS A 33 -7.13 33.65 46.75
CA HIS A 33 -5.73 33.26 46.62
C HIS A 33 -5.61 31.74 46.42
N GLU A 34 -6.29 30.94 47.24
CA GLU A 34 -6.28 29.48 47.11
C GLU A 34 -6.85 28.98 45.77
N LYS A 35 -7.95 29.58 45.29
CA LYS A 35 -8.55 29.25 43.98
C LYS A 35 -7.70 29.69 42.79
N ARG A 36 -6.84 30.71 42.95
CA ARG A 36 -5.88 31.12 41.92
C ARG A 36 -4.71 30.16 41.88
N GLU A 37 -4.14 29.82 43.02
CA GLU A 37 -2.99 28.90 43.08
C GLU A 37 -3.30 27.49 42.59
N ARG A 38 -4.51 26.97 42.86
CA ARG A 38 -4.92 25.67 42.31
C ARG A 38 -5.07 25.74 40.79
N ARG A 39 -5.75 26.77 40.25
CA ARG A 39 -5.89 26.92 38.79
C ARG A 39 -4.55 27.16 38.09
N VAL A 40 -3.66 27.95 38.69
CA VAL A 40 -2.33 28.21 38.12
C VAL A 40 -1.45 26.96 38.14
N ARG A 41 -1.48 26.15 39.20
CA ARG A 41 -0.75 24.87 39.24
C ARG A 41 -1.24 23.88 38.18
N TRP A 42 -2.55 23.71 38.05
CA TRP A 42 -3.12 22.82 37.04
C TRP A 42 -2.87 23.34 35.61
N ALA A 43 -2.95 24.65 35.39
CA ALA A 43 -2.62 25.27 34.11
C ALA A 43 -1.14 25.11 33.75
N TRP A 44 -0.23 25.25 34.72
CA TRP A 44 1.21 25.04 34.51
C TRP A 44 1.57 23.57 34.26
N GLN A 45 0.99 22.64 35.03
CA GLN A 45 1.22 21.20 34.84
C GLN A 45 0.65 20.69 33.51
N GLY A 46 -0.54 21.15 33.12
CA GLY A 46 -1.12 20.84 31.81
C GLY A 46 -0.34 21.46 30.65
N GLY A 47 0.11 22.71 30.80
CA GLY A 47 0.92 23.40 29.79
C GLY A 47 2.29 22.74 29.57
N ILE A 48 3.01 22.41 30.64
CA ILE A 48 4.30 21.70 30.53
C ILE A 48 4.12 20.32 29.90
N GLY A 49 3.10 19.55 30.33
CA GLY A 49 2.83 18.22 29.76
C GLY A 49 2.53 18.26 28.27
N ALA A 50 1.72 19.23 27.81
CA ALA A 50 1.42 19.43 26.40
C ALA A 50 2.66 19.83 25.59
N ILE A 51 3.53 20.69 26.14
CA ILE A 51 4.78 21.09 25.48
C ILE A 51 5.73 19.89 25.35
N ILE A 52 5.87 19.06 26.40
CA ILE A 52 6.72 17.86 26.34
C ILE A 52 6.18 16.89 25.29
N LEU A 53 4.88 16.63 25.26
CA LEU A 53 4.25 15.78 24.24
C LEU A 53 4.47 16.32 22.82
N ALA A 54 4.32 17.62 22.62
CA ALA A 54 4.57 18.26 21.33
C ALA A 54 6.04 18.14 20.90
N VAL A 55 6.97 18.35 21.82
CA VAL A 55 8.41 18.20 21.55
C VAL A 55 8.76 16.74 21.22
N VAL A 56 8.22 15.77 21.96
CA VAL A 56 8.42 14.34 21.66
C VAL A 56 7.86 14.00 20.28
N ALA A 57 6.65 14.46 19.94
CA ALA A 57 6.08 14.25 18.61
C ALA A 57 6.94 14.88 17.51
N ILE A 58 7.46 16.10 17.72
CA ILE A 58 8.38 16.75 16.78
C ILE A 58 9.68 15.96 16.65
N VAL A 59 10.27 15.51 17.75
CA VAL A 59 11.51 14.71 17.73
C VAL A 59 11.28 13.40 16.99
N VAL A 60 10.16 12.72 17.22
CA VAL A 60 9.79 11.51 16.46
C VAL A 60 9.66 11.81 14.97
N VAL A 61 8.94 12.87 14.60
CA VAL A 61 8.82 13.29 13.19
C VAL A 61 10.18 13.65 12.59
N VAL A 62 11.06 14.34 13.31
CA VAL A 62 12.40 14.71 12.83
C VAL A 62 13.27 13.46 12.65
N ILE A 63 13.21 12.49 13.57
CA ILE A 63 13.95 11.23 13.44
C ILE A 63 13.45 10.46 12.22
N VAL A 64 12.13 10.31 12.07
CA VAL A 64 11.52 9.59 10.93
C VAL A 64 11.83 10.28 9.59
N THR A 65 11.76 11.61 9.54
CA THR A 65 12.04 12.37 8.31
C THR A 65 13.52 12.46 7.97
N SER A 66 14.41 12.37 8.97
CA SER A 66 15.87 12.42 8.78
C SER A 66 16.51 11.07 8.49
N MET A 67 15.73 9.98 8.54
CA MET A 67 16.19 8.61 8.21
C MET A 67 15.85 8.18 6.77
N LYS A 68 15.14 9.01 5.98
CA LYS A 68 14.94 8.70 4.55
C LYS A 68 16.32 8.75 3.85
N PRO A 69 16.87 7.62 3.35
CA PRO A 69 18.13 7.64 2.64
C PRO A 69 18.01 8.57 1.43
N SER A 70 19.06 9.37 1.16
CA SER A 70 19.06 10.35 0.08
C SER A 70 19.25 9.74 -1.31
N VAL A 71 19.35 8.41 -1.38
CA VAL A 71 19.59 7.61 -2.57
C VAL A 71 18.65 6.41 -2.54
N THR A 72 17.99 6.14 -3.66
CA THR A 72 17.14 4.96 -3.84
C THR A 72 17.94 3.71 -3.51
N ALA A 73 17.38 2.80 -2.70
CA ALA A 73 18.01 1.53 -2.39
C ALA A 73 18.13 0.64 -3.63
N ALA A 74 19.15 -0.22 -3.63
CA ALA A 74 19.28 -1.26 -4.65
C ALA A 74 18.10 -2.25 -4.56
N GLY A 75 17.56 -2.64 -5.71
CA GLY A 75 16.45 -3.58 -5.83
C GLY A 75 16.91 -4.99 -6.17
N PRO A 76 16.06 -6.01 -5.99
CA PRO A 76 16.37 -7.39 -6.35
C PRO A 76 16.49 -7.55 -7.88
N LYS A 77 17.21 -8.60 -8.31
CA LYS A 77 17.10 -9.09 -9.70
C LYS A 77 15.65 -9.47 -10.00
N ASN A 78 15.31 -9.48 -11.29
CA ASN A 78 14.00 -9.86 -11.79
C ASN A 78 12.84 -8.96 -11.33
N MET A 79 13.14 -7.78 -10.74
CA MET A 79 12.14 -6.78 -10.37
C MET A 79 12.56 -5.34 -10.72
N ILE A 80 13.21 -5.15 -11.87
CA ILE A 80 13.63 -3.81 -12.30
C ILE A 80 12.45 -2.84 -12.49
N SER A 81 11.25 -3.36 -12.69
CA SER A 81 10.00 -2.62 -12.82
C SER A 81 9.28 -2.35 -11.50
N ASP A 82 9.91 -2.70 -10.37
CA ASP A 82 9.29 -2.87 -9.05
C ASP A 82 8.35 -4.09 -8.93
N GLY A 83 8.24 -4.91 -9.98
CA GLY A 83 7.44 -6.13 -9.99
C GLY A 83 8.18 -7.28 -10.67
N ILE A 84 7.82 -8.51 -10.35
CA ILE A 84 8.33 -9.70 -11.04
C ILE A 84 7.37 -10.10 -12.15
N LEU A 85 7.89 -10.27 -13.36
CA LEU A 85 7.11 -10.61 -14.55
C LEU A 85 7.22 -12.09 -14.89
N PHE A 86 6.08 -12.72 -15.17
CA PHE A 86 5.95 -14.08 -15.67
C PHE A 86 5.28 -14.12 -17.04
N THR A 87 5.78 -15.01 -17.90
CA THR A 87 5.23 -15.31 -19.23
C THR A 87 5.20 -16.81 -19.46
N ALA A 88 4.72 -17.26 -20.62
CA ALA A 88 4.78 -18.67 -20.98
C ALA A 88 6.23 -19.13 -21.21
N GLY A 89 6.62 -20.20 -20.53
CA GLY A 89 7.87 -20.93 -20.74
C GLY A 89 7.65 -22.38 -21.17
N GLU A 90 8.74 -23.11 -21.38
CA GLU A 90 8.69 -24.49 -21.89
C GLU A 90 7.92 -25.46 -20.97
N ASN A 91 7.95 -25.23 -19.65
CA ASN A 91 7.36 -26.11 -18.63
C ASN A 91 6.28 -25.43 -17.78
N GLY A 92 5.65 -24.37 -18.30
CA GLY A 92 4.64 -23.59 -17.58
C GLY A 92 5.02 -22.12 -17.49
N ALA A 93 4.50 -21.39 -16.49
CA ALA A 93 4.88 -19.99 -16.27
C ALA A 93 6.39 -19.89 -15.97
N ALA A 94 7.07 -18.94 -16.60
CA ALA A 94 8.49 -18.68 -16.43
C ALA A 94 8.73 -17.21 -16.13
N VAL A 95 9.69 -16.95 -15.23
CA VAL A 95 10.14 -15.60 -14.92
C VAL A 95 10.84 -14.97 -16.12
N VAL A 96 10.61 -13.69 -16.34
CA VAL A 96 11.42 -12.86 -17.25
C VAL A 96 12.59 -12.29 -16.47
N GLU A 97 13.81 -12.72 -16.79
CA GLU A 97 14.99 -12.28 -16.08
C GLU A 97 15.32 -10.81 -16.36
N THR A 98 15.58 -10.04 -15.29
CA THR A 98 16.04 -8.65 -15.40
C THR A 98 17.22 -8.41 -14.47
N PRO A 99 18.13 -7.46 -14.79
CA PRO A 99 19.17 -7.09 -13.85
C PRO A 99 18.57 -6.49 -12.57
N ALA A 100 19.36 -6.48 -11.50
CA ALA A 100 19.03 -5.77 -10.28
C ALA A 100 18.98 -4.25 -10.52
N MET A 101 18.18 -3.55 -9.74
CA MET A 101 18.22 -2.08 -9.72
C MET A 101 19.44 -1.62 -8.92
N GLU A 102 20.30 -0.81 -9.54
CA GLU A 102 21.46 -0.24 -8.87
C GLU A 102 21.05 0.84 -7.84
N GLU A 103 21.89 1.05 -6.82
CA GLU A 103 21.69 2.12 -5.85
C GLU A 103 21.63 3.50 -6.55
N GLY A 104 20.63 4.31 -6.19
CA GLY A 104 20.32 5.58 -6.85
C GLY A 104 19.68 5.44 -8.24
N GLY A 105 19.36 4.22 -8.67
CA GLY A 105 18.61 3.95 -9.89
C GLY A 105 17.12 4.33 -9.78
N THR A 106 16.44 4.26 -10.92
CA THR A 106 14.99 4.40 -11.02
C THR A 106 14.40 3.13 -11.62
N PRO A 107 13.20 2.70 -11.18
CA PRO A 107 12.53 1.56 -11.81
C PRO A 107 12.30 1.82 -13.30
N THR A 108 12.38 0.75 -14.08
CA THR A 108 12.04 0.75 -15.50
C THR A 108 10.77 -0.06 -15.68
N PRO A 109 9.61 0.58 -15.92
CA PRO A 109 8.37 -0.14 -16.15
C PRO A 109 8.51 -1.18 -17.27
N THR A 110 7.84 -2.31 -17.12
CA THR A 110 7.82 -3.36 -18.14
C THR A 110 7.26 -2.81 -19.45
N ASP A 111 8.00 -3.04 -20.55
CA ASP A 111 7.51 -2.80 -21.91
C ASP A 111 6.75 -4.04 -22.40
N TYR A 112 5.43 -3.97 -22.37
CA TYR A 112 4.57 -5.08 -22.82
C TYR A 112 4.43 -5.19 -24.34
N SER A 113 5.03 -4.28 -25.14
CA SER A 113 4.89 -4.31 -26.60
C SER A 113 5.44 -5.59 -27.23
N GLN A 114 6.38 -6.25 -26.55
CA GLN A 114 6.94 -7.55 -26.96
C GLN A 114 6.04 -8.75 -26.60
N TYR A 115 4.95 -8.54 -25.87
CA TYR A 115 3.98 -9.56 -25.46
C TYR A 115 2.59 -9.27 -26.03
N SER A 116 2.51 -8.68 -27.23
CA SER A 116 1.25 -8.24 -27.85
C SER A 116 0.21 -9.35 -28.11
N ASP A 117 0.65 -10.61 -28.07
CA ASP A 117 -0.22 -11.78 -28.26
C ASP A 117 -0.85 -12.28 -26.94
N ALA A 118 -0.48 -11.67 -25.80
CA ALA A 118 -0.98 -11.99 -24.47
C ALA A 118 -1.61 -10.76 -23.82
N VAL A 119 -2.62 -10.96 -22.96
CA VAL A 119 -3.18 -9.88 -22.15
C VAL A 119 -2.27 -9.62 -20.95
N ASN A 120 -1.95 -8.38 -20.68
CA ASN A 120 -1.07 -8.03 -19.57
C ASN A 120 -1.86 -7.86 -18.29
N VAL A 121 -1.58 -8.72 -17.30
CA VAL A 121 -2.22 -8.68 -15.99
C VAL A 121 -1.19 -8.28 -14.94
N ILE A 122 -1.41 -7.13 -14.31
CA ILE A 122 -0.54 -6.59 -13.26
C ILE A 122 -1.30 -6.62 -11.94
N VAL A 123 -0.65 -7.13 -10.89
CA VAL A 123 -1.25 -7.30 -9.56
C VAL A 123 -0.36 -6.64 -8.51
N TYR A 124 -0.88 -5.61 -7.86
CA TYR A 124 -0.31 -5.05 -6.62
C TYR A 124 -0.97 -5.71 -5.42
N LEU A 125 -0.15 -6.29 -4.53
CA LEU A 125 -0.62 -7.09 -3.40
C LEU A 125 0.17 -6.80 -2.13
N ASP A 126 -0.46 -7.02 -0.99
CA ASP A 126 0.16 -6.94 0.33
C ASP A 126 -0.10 -8.25 1.10
N TYR A 127 0.94 -8.86 1.65
CA TYR A 127 0.84 -10.16 2.31
C TYR A 127 0.05 -10.14 3.63
N MET A 128 -0.23 -8.97 4.21
CA MET A 128 -1.16 -8.82 5.34
C MET A 128 -2.62 -8.60 4.91
N CYS A 129 -2.86 -8.19 3.66
CA CYS A 129 -4.19 -7.80 3.18
C CYS A 129 -5.12 -9.01 3.02
N PRO A 130 -6.23 -9.11 3.76
CA PRO A 130 -7.20 -10.21 3.67
C PRO A 130 -7.86 -10.29 2.30
N TYR A 131 -8.02 -9.16 1.61
CA TYR A 131 -8.55 -9.13 0.25
C TYR A 131 -7.53 -9.69 -0.76
N CYS A 132 -6.23 -9.51 -0.53
CA CYS A 132 -5.19 -10.15 -1.34
C CYS A 132 -5.20 -11.67 -1.14
N GLY A 133 -5.34 -12.14 0.10
CA GLY A 133 -5.48 -13.58 0.37
C GLY A 133 -6.73 -14.19 -0.26
N GLN A 134 -7.87 -13.49 -0.22
CA GLN A 134 -9.09 -13.92 -0.91
C GLN A 134 -8.94 -13.92 -2.43
N PHE A 135 -8.26 -12.91 -2.99
CA PHE A 135 -7.96 -12.84 -4.41
C PHE A 135 -7.06 -14.00 -4.85
N GLU A 136 -5.99 -14.27 -4.11
CA GLU A 136 -5.07 -15.38 -4.39
C GLU A 136 -5.81 -16.72 -4.34
N GLN A 137 -6.62 -16.94 -3.30
CA GLN A 137 -7.42 -18.16 -3.17
C GLN A 137 -8.40 -18.36 -4.33
N ALA A 138 -9.03 -17.28 -4.83
CA ALA A 138 -10.02 -17.36 -5.89
C ALA A 138 -9.41 -17.44 -7.30
N ASN A 139 -8.25 -16.80 -7.52
CA ASN A 139 -7.73 -16.54 -8.86
C ASN A 139 -6.32 -17.07 -9.13
N GLY A 140 -5.51 -17.37 -8.11
CA GLY A 140 -4.08 -17.66 -8.26
C GLY A 140 -3.79 -18.84 -9.20
N GLU A 141 -4.52 -19.96 -9.04
CA GLU A 141 -4.39 -21.13 -9.91
C GLU A 141 -4.78 -20.81 -11.37
N MET A 142 -5.85 -20.04 -11.55
CA MET A 142 -6.33 -19.63 -12.88
C MET A 142 -5.32 -18.70 -13.57
N LEU A 143 -4.81 -17.68 -12.87
CA LEU A 143 -3.81 -16.76 -13.42
C LEU A 143 -2.53 -17.52 -13.78
N THR A 144 -2.04 -18.40 -12.90
CA THR A 144 -0.87 -19.23 -13.17
C THR A 144 -1.07 -20.10 -14.41
N SER A 145 -2.26 -20.71 -14.56
CA SER A 145 -2.60 -21.52 -15.73
C SER A 145 -2.65 -20.68 -17.01
N LEU A 146 -3.22 -19.47 -16.98
CA LEU A 146 -3.29 -18.58 -18.14
C LEU A 146 -1.89 -18.04 -18.52
N THR A 147 -1.02 -17.80 -17.54
CA THR A 147 0.37 -17.43 -17.81
C THR A 147 1.12 -18.59 -18.47
N ALA A 148 0.92 -19.82 -17.97
CA ALA A 148 1.52 -21.02 -18.52
C ALA A 148 1.07 -21.33 -19.96
N SER A 149 -0.19 -21.03 -20.32
CA SER A 149 -0.68 -21.19 -21.70
C SER A 149 -0.26 -20.06 -22.64
N GLY A 150 0.23 -18.94 -22.09
CA GLY A 150 0.58 -17.74 -22.85
C GLY A 150 -0.59 -16.83 -23.17
N ASP A 151 -1.76 -17.07 -22.55
CA ASP A 151 -2.93 -16.20 -22.71
C ASP A 151 -2.75 -14.86 -21.98
N ILE A 152 -1.95 -14.85 -20.90
CA ILE A 152 -1.59 -13.62 -20.18
C ILE A 152 -0.10 -13.52 -19.91
N THR A 153 0.40 -12.29 -19.74
CA THR A 153 1.55 -12.03 -18.87
C THR A 153 1.05 -11.73 -17.47
N LEU A 154 1.82 -12.12 -16.45
CA LEU A 154 1.48 -11.86 -15.04
C LEU A 154 2.63 -11.12 -14.38
N GLU A 155 2.41 -9.86 -14.01
CA GLU A 155 3.37 -9.08 -13.22
C GLU A 155 2.86 -8.88 -11.80
N MET A 156 3.68 -9.24 -10.81
CA MET A 156 3.32 -9.16 -9.40
C MET A 156 4.20 -8.12 -8.70
N HIS A 157 3.55 -7.19 -8.00
CA HIS A 157 4.17 -6.17 -7.16
C HIS A 157 3.81 -6.40 -5.69
N PRO A 158 4.63 -7.15 -4.94
CA PRO A 158 4.53 -7.20 -3.49
C PRO A 158 4.85 -5.84 -2.87
N ILE A 159 3.93 -5.28 -2.09
CA ILE A 159 4.08 -3.98 -1.45
C ILE A 159 3.82 -4.05 0.07
N SER A 160 4.17 -2.97 0.77
CA SER A 160 4.01 -2.81 2.22
C SER A 160 2.93 -1.79 2.59
N PHE A 161 1.76 -1.86 1.95
CA PHE A 161 0.64 -0.93 2.12
C PHE A 161 0.04 -0.97 3.54
N LEU A 162 -0.02 -2.14 4.17
CA LEU A 162 -0.62 -2.39 5.47
C LEU A 162 0.41 -2.53 6.59
N ASP A 163 1.63 -2.05 6.40
CA ASP A 163 2.72 -2.25 7.35
C ASP A 163 2.39 -1.70 8.75
N SER A 164 1.68 -0.57 8.80
CA SER A 164 1.18 0.04 10.04
C SER A 164 0.13 -0.79 10.79
N MET A 165 -0.47 -1.80 10.13
CA MET A 165 -1.48 -2.69 10.69
C MET A 165 -0.87 -3.95 11.33
N SER A 166 0.46 -4.00 11.50
CA SER A 166 1.18 -5.16 12.02
C SER A 166 1.72 -5.01 13.45
N GLN A 167 1.07 -4.19 14.28
CA GLN A 167 1.47 -3.88 15.67
C GLN A 167 2.93 -3.40 15.83
N GLY A 168 3.49 -2.77 14.78
CA GLY A 168 4.86 -2.24 14.77
C GLY A 168 5.95 -3.26 14.45
N THR A 169 5.58 -4.45 13.95
CA THR A 169 6.52 -5.48 13.50
C THR A 169 6.88 -5.39 12.02
N GLU A 170 6.21 -4.50 11.28
CA GLU A 170 6.43 -4.27 9.85
C GLU A 170 6.28 -5.55 9.02
N TYR A 171 5.25 -6.35 9.32
CA TYR A 171 5.05 -7.66 8.68
C TYR A 171 4.91 -7.56 7.14
N SER A 172 4.21 -6.56 6.62
CA SER A 172 4.05 -6.41 5.16
C SER A 172 5.41 -6.16 4.50
N THR A 173 6.25 -5.31 5.09
CA THR A 173 7.63 -5.07 4.63
C THR A 173 8.48 -6.33 4.71
N ARG A 174 8.45 -7.06 5.84
CA ARG A 174 9.24 -8.29 6.03
C ARG A 174 8.83 -9.40 5.04
N ALA A 175 7.55 -9.59 4.82
CA ALA A 175 7.04 -10.58 3.87
C ALA A 175 7.36 -10.19 2.40
N ALA A 176 7.20 -8.93 2.02
CA ALA A 176 7.58 -8.45 0.69
C ALA A 176 9.11 -8.53 0.48
N ASN A 177 9.92 -8.25 1.51
CA ASN A 177 11.38 -8.46 1.48
C ASN A 177 11.73 -9.93 1.22
N ALA A 178 11.04 -10.87 1.88
CA ALA A 178 11.25 -12.29 1.67
C ALA A 178 10.95 -12.71 0.23
N MET A 179 9.88 -12.18 -0.36
CA MET A 179 9.50 -12.48 -1.75
C MET A 179 10.40 -11.79 -2.77
N ALA A 180 10.90 -10.59 -2.48
CA ALA A 180 11.99 -9.96 -3.24
C ALA A 180 13.27 -10.82 -3.22
N ALA A 181 13.58 -11.46 -2.07
CA ALA A 181 14.71 -12.38 -1.97
C ALA A 181 14.48 -13.66 -2.80
N VAL A 182 13.27 -14.23 -2.80
CA VAL A 182 12.91 -15.34 -3.70
C VAL A 182 13.07 -14.93 -5.16
N ALA A 183 12.52 -13.78 -5.56
CA ALA A 183 12.68 -13.24 -6.91
C ALA A 183 14.16 -13.08 -7.30
N ASN A 184 15.02 -12.68 -6.37
CA ASN A 184 16.43 -12.44 -6.63
C ASN A 184 17.27 -13.72 -6.78
N TYR A 185 17.05 -14.70 -5.89
CA TYR A 185 17.92 -15.87 -5.74
C TYR A 185 17.32 -17.16 -6.30
N GLN A 186 15.99 -17.30 -6.28
CA GLN A 186 15.28 -18.50 -6.69
C GLN A 186 13.91 -18.19 -7.32
N PRO A 187 13.87 -17.40 -8.42
CA PRO A 187 12.63 -16.87 -8.97
C PRO A 187 11.68 -17.95 -9.51
N GLU A 188 12.19 -19.15 -9.84
CA GLU A 188 11.39 -20.23 -10.42
C GLU A 188 10.33 -20.80 -9.48
N VAL A 189 10.49 -20.62 -8.16
CA VAL A 189 9.51 -21.04 -7.14
C VAL A 189 8.66 -19.89 -6.61
N PHE A 190 8.77 -18.69 -7.19
CA PHE A 190 8.10 -17.49 -6.66
C PHE A 190 6.58 -17.63 -6.59
N LEU A 191 5.92 -18.16 -7.63
CA LEU A 191 4.46 -18.31 -7.63
C LEU A 191 3.98 -19.30 -6.55
N ASP A 192 4.70 -20.40 -6.36
CA ASP A 192 4.42 -21.37 -5.29
C ASP A 192 4.66 -20.76 -3.91
N ALA A 193 5.74 -20.01 -3.74
CA ALA A 193 6.06 -19.27 -2.52
C ALA A 193 4.99 -18.20 -2.20
N ASN A 194 4.51 -17.47 -3.20
CA ASN A 194 3.44 -16.49 -3.06
C ASN A 194 2.16 -17.16 -2.55
N ALA A 195 1.74 -18.25 -3.20
CA ALA A 195 0.56 -19.00 -2.81
C ALA A 195 0.69 -19.56 -1.38
N ALA A 196 1.88 -20.06 -1.01
CA ALA A 196 2.13 -20.59 0.32
C ALA A 196 2.08 -19.52 1.42
N LEU A 197 2.60 -18.31 1.17
CA LEU A 197 2.50 -17.20 2.11
C LEU A 197 1.04 -16.77 2.31
N PHE A 198 0.26 -16.64 1.23
CA PHE A 198 -1.17 -16.31 1.36
C PHE A 198 -1.99 -17.42 2.03
N ALA A 199 -1.64 -18.69 1.80
CA ALA A 199 -2.27 -19.81 2.49
C ALA A 199 -2.02 -19.79 4.02
N ASN A 200 -0.94 -19.15 4.46
CA ASN A 200 -0.57 -18.98 5.87
C ASN A 200 -0.69 -17.51 6.32
N GLN A 201 -1.49 -16.70 5.62
CA GLN A 201 -1.62 -15.28 5.88
C GLN A 201 -2.08 -15.01 7.33
N PRO A 202 -1.35 -14.18 8.10
CA PRO A 202 -1.79 -13.76 9.41
C PRO A 202 -2.97 -12.78 9.29
N ALA A 203 -3.80 -12.69 10.32
CA ALA A 203 -4.86 -11.69 10.37
C ALA A 203 -4.26 -10.26 10.50
N GLU A 204 -4.93 -9.26 9.91
CA GLU A 204 -4.62 -7.86 10.16
C GLU A 204 -4.68 -7.51 11.65
N ASN A 205 -3.95 -6.48 12.07
CA ASN A 205 -3.85 -6.03 13.46
C ASN A 205 -3.23 -7.06 14.40
N THR A 206 -2.51 -8.06 13.87
CA THR A 206 -1.64 -8.98 14.62
C THR A 206 -0.17 -8.59 14.44
N GLU A 207 0.74 -9.23 15.17
CA GLU A 207 2.19 -9.10 14.95
C GLU A 207 2.64 -9.73 13.62
N GLY A 208 1.76 -10.41 12.88
CA GLY A 208 2.15 -11.16 11.69
C GLY A 208 3.01 -12.38 12.01
N LEU A 209 3.66 -12.92 10.99
CA LEU A 209 4.58 -14.06 11.13
C LEU A 209 5.99 -13.56 11.45
N THR A 210 6.75 -14.33 12.22
CA THR A 210 8.19 -14.11 12.42
C THR A 210 9.00 -14.46 11.16
N ASP A 211 10.25 -13.98 11.07
CA ASP A 211 11.13 -14.27 9.93
C ASP A 211 11.42 -15.76 9.76
N ASP A 212 11.54 -16.50 10.87
CA ASP A 212 11.72 -17.95 10.86
C ASP A 212 10.45 -18.68 10.39
N GLU A 213 9.26 -18.19 10.72
CA GLU A 213 7.98 -18.72 10.20
C GLU A 213 7.83 -18.45 8.70
N ILE A 214 8.14 -17.22 8.25
CA ILE A 214 8.18 -16.86 6.83
C ILE A 214 9.12 -17.82 6.09
N TRP A 215 10.36 -18.00 6.57
CA TRP A 215 11.31 -18.93 5.98
C TRP A 215 10.80 -20.39 5.96
N SER A 216 10.17 -20.85 7.04
CA SER A 216 9.61 -22.21 7.09
C SER A 216 8.50 -22.42 6.06
N ILE A 217 7.66 -21.43 5.82
CA ILE A 217 6.60 -21.49 4.81
C ILE A 217 7.21 -21.51 3.41
N LEU A 218 8.17 -20.63 3.14
CA LEU A 218 8.88 -20.57 1.86
C LEU A 218 9.59 -21.89 1.54
N GLN A 219 10.23 -22.52 2.53
CA GLN A 219 10.81 -23.86 2.35
C GLN A 219 9.78 -24.92 1.98
N SER A 220 8.59 -24.86 2.57
CA SER A 220 7.52 -25.80 2.22
C SER A 220 7.02 -25.65 0.78
N ALA A 221 7.26 -24.47 0.18
CA ALA A 221 6.97 -24.15 -1.21
C ALA A 221 8.16 -24.42 -2.17
N GLY A 222 9.25 -25.02 -1.68
CA GLY A 222 10.40 -25.39 -2.49
C GLY A 222 11.58 -24.40 -2.48
N VAL A 223 11.47 -23.29 -1.73
CA VAL A 223 12.60 -22.38 -1.54
C VAL A 223 13.70 -23.08 -0.74
N SER A 224 14.89 -23.18 -1.32
CA SER A 224 16.02 -23.93 -0.75
C SER A 224 17.35 -23.19 -0.82
N ASP A 225 17.42 -22.05 -1.52
CA ASP A 225 18.62 -21.21 -1.54
C ASP A 225 18.78 -20.46 -0.21
N GLU A 226 19.85 -20.76 0.53
CA GLU A 226 20.17 -20.14 1.82
C GLU A 226 20.44 -18.63 1.74
N ASN A 227 20.75 -18.09 0.56
CA ASN A 227 20.83 -16.63 0.37
C ASN A 227 19.47 -15.96 0.53
N VAL A 228 18.36 -16.68 0.29
CA VAL A 228 17.01 -16.20 0.61
C VAL A 228 16.86 -16.06 2.11
N LYS A 229 17.22 -17.08 2.90
CA LYS A 229 17.17 -17.00 4.37
C LYS A 229 18.01 -15.86 4.91
N LYS A 230 19.24 -15.72 4.40
CA LYS A 230 20.12 -14.62 4.78
C LYS A 230 19.48 -13.26 4.48
N ALA A 231 18.87 -13.10 3.31
CA ALA A 231 18.24 -11.84 2.92
C ALA A 231 16.98 -11.52 3.72
N ILE A 232 16.25 -12.55 4.18
CA ILE A 232 15.16 -12.41 5.15
C ILE A 232 15.71 -11.87 6.46
N ASP A 233 16.71 -12.54 7.04
CA ASP A 233 17.30 -12.20 8.35
C ASP A 233 17.94 -10.80 8.38
N GLU A 234 18.52 -10.38 7.26
CA GLU A 234 19.18 -9.08 7.11
C GLU A 234 18.22 -7.96 6.65
N GLY A 235 16.99 -8.28 6.25
CA GLY A 235 16.07 -7.31 5.65
C GLY A 235 16.64 -6.66 4.38
N THR A 236 17.35 -7.43 3.56
CA THR A 236 18.20 -6.93 2.46
C THR A 236 17.48 -5.96 1.51
N PHE A 237 16.20 -6.22 1.22
CA PHE A 237 15.37 -5.44 0.30
C PHE A 237 14.32 -4.59 1.03
N SER A 238 14.26 -4.57 2.37
CA SER A 238 13.22 -3.87 3.11
C SER A 238 13.16 -2.37 2.81
N THR A 239 14.30 -1.71 2.65
CA THR A 239 14.33 -0.29 2.25
C THR A 239 13.77 -0.09 0.85
N TRP A 240 14.16 -0.94 -0.10
CA TRP A 240 13.62 -0.90 -1.46
C TRP A 240 12.11 -1.19 -1.50
N VAL A 241 11.61 -2.12 -0.68
CA VAL A 241 10.18 -2.41 -0.52
C VAL A 241 9.41 -1.16 -0.06
N GLY A 242 9.93 -0.44 0.93
CA GLY A 242 9.33 0.81 1.39
C GLY A 242 9.30 1.87 0.29
N GLU A 243 10.41 2.03 -0.44
CA GLU A 243 10.52 3.01 -1.52
C GLU A 243 9.61 2.70 -2.72
N GLN A 244 9.47 1.44 -3.13
CA GLN A 244 8.55 1.08 -4.22
C GLN A 244 7.08 1.19 -3.80
N THR A 245 6.78 0.94 -2.51
CA THR A 245 5.44 1.17 -1.97
C THR A 245 5.12 2.66 -1.96
N ASP A 246 6.05 3.51 -1.49
CA ASP A 246 5.92 4.98 -1.53
C ASP A 246 5.69 5.44 -3.00
N ARG A 247 6.50 4.96 -3.96
CA ARG A 247 6.29 5.27 -5.39
C ARG A 247 4.91 4.87 -5.89
N ALA A 248 4.45 3.65 -5.59
CA ALA A 248 3.13 3.19 -6.00
C ALA A 248 2.00 4.04 -5.42
N MET A 249 2.15 4.55 -4.20
CA MET A 249 1.13 5.35 -3.49
C MET A 249 1.16 6.84 -3.82
N ASP A 250 2.31 7.38 -4.18
CA ASP A 250 2.51 8.82 -4.43
C ASP A 250 2.51 9.20 -5.92
N GLU A 251 2.87 8.26 -6.80
CA GLU A 251 2.98 8.48 -8.24
C GLU A 251 1.90 7.73 -9.02
N ASN A 252 1.58 8.18 -10.24
CA ASN A 252 0.67 7.44 -11.09
C ASN A 252 1.28 6.08 -11.47
N LEU A 253 0.50 5.01 -11.30
CA LEU A 253 0.93 3.68 -11.71
C LEU A 253 1.28 3.67 -13.20
N PRO A 254 2.49 3.25 -13.60
CA PRO A 254 2.96 3.34 -14.98
C PRO A 254 2.17 2.43 -15.94
N TYR A 255 1.41 1.49 -15.38
CA TYR A 255 0.60 0.53 -16.10
C TYR A 255 -0.85 0.97 -16.29
N LEU A 256 -1.28 2.11 -15.73
CA LEU A 256 -2.61 2.66 -16.00
C LEU A 256 -2.54 3.62 -17.19
N THR A 257 -3.41 3.40 -18.17
CA THR A 257 -3.46 4.21 -19.40
C THR A 257 -4.71 5.09 -19.45
N GLY A 258 -4.66 6.14 -20.28
CA GLY A 258 -5.78 7.06 -20.45
C GLY A 258 -6.09 7.90 -19.21
N ASP A 259 -7.37 8.24 -19.03
CA ASP A 259 -7.83 9.11 -17.95
C ASP A 259 -7.82 8.43 -16.56
N ASN A 260 -7.39 7.17 -16.48
CA ASN A 260 -7.35 6.38 -15.24
C ASN A 260 -5.98 6.44 -14.54
N ALA A 261 -5.02 7.21 -15.05
CA ALA A 261 -3.71 7.37 -14.41
C ALA A 261 -3.90 7.91 -12.98
N ALA A 262 -3.60 7.08 -12.00
CA ALA A 262 -3.76 7.38 -10.59
C ALA A 262 -2.73 6.60 -9.76
N PRO A 263 -2.38 7.10 -8.57
CA PRO A 263 -1.63 6.31 -7.61
C PRO A 263 -2.45 5.15 -7.04
N LEU A 264 -1.74 4.18 -6.48
CA LEU A 264 -2.32 3.07 -5.76
C LEU A 264 -3.16 3.57 -4.58
N SER A 265 -4.41 3.09 -4.50
CA SER A 265 -5.34 3.45 -3.42
C SER A 265 -5.78 2.28 -2.55
N GLY A 266 -5.37 1.05 -2.89
CA GLY A 266 -5.67 -0.14 -2.11
C GLY A 266 -5.13 -1.42 -2.72
N THR A 267 -5.22 -2.51 -1.96
CA THR A 267 -4.83 -3.85 -2.39
C THR A 267 -5.99 -4.86 -2.21
N PRO A 268 -6.10 -5.88 -3.09
CA PRO A 268 -5.35 -6.02 -4.33
C PRO A 268 -5.79 -4.95 -5.35
N THR A 269 -4.84 -4.45 -6.13
CA THR A 269 -5.14 -3.68 -7.34
C THR A 269 -4.76 -4.54 -8.53
N VAL A 270 -5.70 -4.74 -9.46
CA VAL A 270 -5.51 -5.56 -10.66
C VAL A 270 -5.70 -4.67 -11.89
N ILE A 271 -4.71 -4.70 -12.78
CA ILE A 271 -4.72 -3.96 -14.04
C ILE A 271 -4.68 -4.97 -15.18
N ILE A 272 -5.57 -4.80 -16.16
CA ILE A 272 -5.70 -5.67 -17.34
C ILE A 272 -5.53 -4.77 -18.57
N ASP A 273 -4.47 -4.98 -19.34
CA ASP A 273 -4.13 -4.21 -20.55
C ASP A 273 -4.33 -2.69 -20.37
N GLY A 274 -3.68 -2.13 -19.35
CA GLY A 274 -3.72 -0.69 -19.13
C GLY A 274 -4.94 -0.18 -18.34
N SER A 275 -5.89 -1.05 -18.00
CA SER A 275 -7.18 -0.68 -17.39
C SER A 275 -7.37 -1.29 -16.01
N LEU A 276 -7.81 -0.48 -15.04
CA LEU A 276 -8.14 -0.97 -13.69
C LEU A 276 -9.34 -1.93 -13.74
N TYR A 277 -9.16 -3.14 -13.20
CA TYR A 277 -10.24 -4.08 -13.00
C TYR A 277 -11.17 -3.62 -11.86
N GLN A 278 -12.44 -3.42 -12.17
CA GLN A 278 -13.46 -2.95 -11.21
C GLN A 278 -14.46 -4.05 -10.79
N GLY A 279 -14.23 -5.29 -11.24
CA GLY A 279 -15.09 -6.41 -10.90
C GLY A 279 -14.81 -7.00 -9.51
N SER A 280 -15.48 -8.11 -9.21
CA SER A 280 -15.28 -8.81 -7.94
C SER A 280 -13.95 -9.54 -7.91
N ILE A 281 -13.06 -9.17 -6.99
CA ILE A 281 -11.76 -9.82 -6.79
C ILE A 281 -11.84 -11.27 -6.30
N THR A 282 -13.02 -11.74 -5.86
CA THR A 282 -13.23 -13.12 -5.41
C THR A 282 -14.06 -13.95 -6.39
N ASP A 283 -14.38 -13.40 -7.56
CA ASP A 283 -15.11 -14.11 -8.62
C ASP A 283 -14.17 -14.41 -9.79
N SER A 284 -13.61 -15.62 -9.77
CA SER A 284 -12.70 -16.12 -10.81
C SER A 284 -13.31 -16.06 -12.21
N GLY A 285 -14.61 -16.31 -12.34
CA GLY A 285 -15.30 -16.24 -13.62
C GLY A 285 -15.42 -14.82 -14.15
N ALA A 286 -15.68 -13.85 -13.27
CA ALA A 286 -15.72 -12.44 -13.63
C ALA A 286 -14.34 -11.91 -14.05
N LEU A 287 -13.27 -12.31 -13.35
CA LEU A 287 -11.91 -11.92 -13.72
C LEU A 287 -11.48 -12.55 -15.05
N ALA A 288 -11.69 -13.86 -15.22
CA ALA A 288 -11.40 -14.56 -16.47
C ALA A 288 -12.16 -13.95 -17.67
N LYS A 289 -13.42 -13.55 -17.46
CA LYS A 289 -14.19 -12.83 -18.49
C LYS A 289 -13.56 -11.48 -18.84
N ALA A 290 -13.12 -10.70 -17.86
CA ALA A 290 -12.47 -9.41 -18.13
C ALA A 290 -11.17 -9.56 -18.93
N ILE A 291 -10.38 -10.60 -18.64
CA ILE A 291 -9.18 -10.95 -19.41
C ILE A 291 -9.56 -11.31 -20.86
N GLN A 292 -10.58 -12.14 -21.07
CA GLN A 292 -11.04 -12.51 -22.42
C GLN A 292 -11.59 -11.31 -23.22
N ASP A 293 -12.32 -10.43 -22.55
CA ASP A 293 -12.87 -9.21 -23.15
C ASP A 293 -11.72 -8.25 -23.56
N ALA A 294 -10.62 -8.19 -22.79
CA ALA A 294 -9.42 -7.43 -23.14
C ALA A 294 -8.69 -8.03 -24.36
N ALA A 295 -8.49 -9.36 -24.38
CA ALA A 295 -7.86 -10.05 -25.52
C ALA A 295 -8.59 -9.77 -26.85
N THR A 296 -9.92 -9.70 -26.81
CA THR A 296 -10.75 -9.42 -28.00
C THR A 296 -10.57 -7.99 -28.50
N GLN A 297 -10.35 -7.02 -27.61
CA GLN A 297 -10.13 -5.62 -27.96
C GLN A 297 -8.75 -5.40 -28.58
N SER A 298 -7.72 -6.04 -28.02
CA SER A 298 -6.35 -5.99 -28.53
C SER A 298 -6.23 -6.65 -29.92
N GLY A 299 -6.97 -7.74 -30.19
CA GLY A 299 -7.03 -8.39 -31.51
C GLY A 299 -7.96 -7.69 -32.53
N GLY A 300 -8.90 -6.86 -32.07
CA GLY A 300 -9.90 -6.20 -32.91
C GLY A 300 -9.42 -4.93 -33.63
N SER A 301 -8.27 -4.37 -33.23
CA SER A 301 -7.74 -3.14 -33.84
C SER A 301 -7.15 -3.34 -35.26
N GLY A 302 -7.27 -4.55 -35.82
CA GLY A 302 -6.86 -4.91 -37.19
C GLY A 302 -8.00 -5.02 -38.23
N SER A 303 -9.27 -4.77 -37.88
CA SER A 303 -10.36 -4.84 -38.86
C SER A 303 -11.32 -3.64 -38.84
N ASP A 304 -10.84 -2.50 -39.34
CA ASP A 304 -11.69 -1.41 -39.83
C ASP A 304 -11.00 -0.83 -41.07
N GLY A 305 -11.54 -0.74 -42.28
CA GLY A 305 -12.80 -1.18 -42.84
C GLY A 305 -12.66 -0.99 -44.36
N SER A 306 -12.48 -2.06 -45.13
CA SER A 306 -12.65 -2.01 -46.58
C SER A 306 -14.12 -2.33 -46.88
N GLN A 307 -15.00 -1.35 -46.67
CA GLN A 307 -16.28 -1.32 -47.38
C GLN A 307 -15.97 -1.18 -48.87
N THR A 308 -15.88 -2.31 -49.56
CA THR A 308 -16.05 -2.32 -51.00
C THR A 308 -17.51 -2.08 -51.29
N ASP A 309 -17.82 -0.86 -51.74
CA ASP A 309 -19.10 -0.50 -52.36
C ASP A 309 -19.49 -1.58 -53.39
N ALA A 310 -20.56 -2.31 -53.08
CA ALA A 310 -21.27 -3.10 -54.07
C ALA A 310 -22.12 -2.14 -54.93
N PRO A 311 -22.09 -2.22 -56.26
CA PRO A 311 -22.81 -1.29 -57.12
C PRO A 311 -24.32 -1.52 -57.03
N ALA A 312 -25.06 -0.42 -56.95
CA ALA A 312 -26.51 -0.39 -56.98
C ALA A 312 -27.04 -0.99 -58.30
N THR A 313 -27.90 -2.00 -58.18
CA THR A 313 -28.72 -2.53 -59.28
C THR A 313 -29.86 -1.55 -59.56
N GLU A 314 -29.88 -0.98 -60.77
CA GLU A 314 -31.03 -0.24 -61.31
C GLU A 314 -32.23 -1.18 -61.54
N GLU A 315 -33.39 -0.80 -61.02
CA GLU A 315 -34.70 -1.29 -61.41
C GLU A 315 -35.07 -0.74 -62.81
N PRO A 316 -35.56 -1.55 -63.76
CA PRO A 316 -36.12 -1.03 -65.00
C PRO A 316 -37.58 -0.63 -64.78
N SER A 317 -37.85 0.64 -65.08
CA SER A 317 -39.18 1.22 -65.22
C SER A 317 -39.96 0.53 -66.34
N ALA A 318 -41.23 0.25 -66.08
CA ALA A 318 -42.18 -0.29 -67.05
C ALA A 318 -42.50 0.74 -68.15
N GLU A 319 -42.46 0.30 -69.41
CA GLU A 319 -43.30 0.84 -70.49
C GLU A 319 -43.60 -0.27 -71.53
N GLN A 320 -44.91 -0.42 -71.78
CA GLN A 320 -45.61 -1.10 -72.90
C GLN A 320 -45.75 -2.64 -72.88
#